data_AF-A0AAF0VKH8-F1
#
_entry.id   AF-A0AAF0VKH8-F1
#
_cell.length_a   1.000
_cell.length_b   1.000
_cell.length_c   1.000
_cell.angle_alpha   90.00
_cell.angle_beta   90.00
_cell.angle_gamma   90.00
#
_symmetry.space_group_name_H-M   'P 1'
#
loop_
_entity.id
_entity.type
_entity.pdbx_description
1 polymer ?
#
loop_
_entity_poly.entity_id
_entity_poly.type
_entity_poly.pdbx_seq_one_letter_code
_entity_poly.pdbx_strand_id
1 'polypeptide(L)'
;MAGPLQGMRVVELAGIGPGPHAAMILGDLGAEVVRVDRPTAKNGAVSDAMLRNRRSVTADLKSDEGRQFVLDLVAKADVLIEGFRPGVTERLGLGPEDCAKVNEKLVYARMTGWGQDGPRALQAGHDINYISLNGVLHAIGRKGERPVPPLNLAGDFGGGSMFLLLGILSALWERQTSGKGQVVDAAMIDGSSVLIQMMWAFRAQGVWSDERGTNMLDTGAPYYDTYETADGKYFAIGAIEPQFYAELLAKLGLDPATLPAQNDMERWEELRAIFTEVFKTKDRDDWAAVFAGSDACATPVLAFGEVLDEPHIADRSTFYETQHGLQPMPAPRFSRSEPAVPSPPPLIGADNDAVLKDWA
;
A
#
# COMPACT_ATOMS: atom_id res chain seq x y z
N MET A 1 17.32 17.30 -3.24
CA MET A 1 16.50 18.06 -4.21
C MET A 1 15.03 17.88 -3.83
N ALA A 2 14.14 18.74 -4.30
CA ALA A 2 12.72 18.65 -3.94
C ALA A 2 12.01 17.67 -4.88
N GLY A 3 11.13 16.84 -4.32
CA GLY A 3 10.36 15.84 -5.07
C GLY A 3 9.37 16.47 -6.07
N PRO A 4 8.71 15.64 -6.90
CA PRO A 4 7.84 16.12 -7.98
C PRO A 4 6.59 16.89 -7.52
N LEU A 5 6.19 16.76 -6.25
CA LEU A 5 5.02 17.44 -5.68
C LEU A 5 5.39 18.72 -4.91
N GLN A 6 6.60 19.23 -5.10
CA GLN A 6 7.01 20.49 -4.51
C GLN A 6 6.01 21.61 -4.81
N GLY A 7 5.60 22.32 -3.76
CA GLY A 7 4.65 23.44 -3.84
C GLY A 7 3.19 23.03 -3.63
N MET A 8 2.87 21.73 -3.60
CA MET A 8 1.54 21.25 -3.23
C MET A 8 1.32 21.40 -1.72
N ARG A 9 0.19 21.97 -1.32
CA ARG A 9 -0.22 22.13 0.08
C ARG A 9 -1.33 21.15 0.44
N VAL A 10 -1.10 20.32 1.46
CA VAL A 10 -2.03 19.28 1.90
C VAL A 10 -2.37 19.49 3.37
N VAL A 11 -3.67 19.48 3.70
CA VAL A 11 -4.15 19.43 5.08
C VAL A 11 -4.63 18.01 5.35
N GLU A 12 -4.03 17.34 6.33
CA GLU A 12 -4.41 16.00 6.79
C GLU A 12 -5.16 16.10 8.11
N LEU A 13 -6.43 15.71 8.16
CA LEU A 13 -7.14 15.53 9.42
C LEU A 13 -6.73 14.18 10.02
N ALA A 14 -6.18 14.22 11.24
CA ALA A 14 -5.60 13.04 11.88
C ALA A 14 -6.53 11.82 11.89
N GLY A 15 -6.08 10.76 11.20
CA GLY A 15 -6.73 9.45 11.12
C GLY A 15 -5.75 8.30 11.37
N ILE A 16 -6.14 7.09 10.95
CA ILE A 16 -5.34 5.86 11.01
C ILE A 16 -5.35 5.15 9.64
N GLY A 17 -4.38 4.27 9.41
CA GLY A 17 -4.34 3.39 8.24
C GLY A 17 -4.16 4.13 6.91
N PRO A 18 -5.16 4.09 5.99
CA PRO A 18 -4.99 4.56 4.62
C PRO A 18 -4.77 6.08 4.48
N GLY A 19 -5.42 6.89 5.33
CA GLY A 19 -5.30 8.36 5.26
C GLY A 19 -3.88 8.85 5.53
N PRO A 20 -3.27 8.51 6.69
CA PRO A 20 -1.89 8.85 7.00
C PRO A 20 -0.88 8.27 6.00
N HIS A 21 -1.13 7.08 5.44
CA HIS A 21 -0.27 6.49 4.41
C HIS A 21 -0.28 7.29 3.10
N ALA A 22 -1.47 7.72 2.63
CA ALA A 22 -1.57 8.58 1.45
C ALA A 22 -0.87 9.92 1.68
N ALA A 23 -1.11 10.54 2.84
CA ALA A 23 -0.41 11.76 3.23
C ALA A 23 1.12 11.56 3.28
N MET A 24 1.59 10.36 3.69
CA MET A 24 3.02 10.03 3.78
C MET A 24 3.64 10.05 2.41
N ILE A 25 3.02 9.40 1.43
CA ILE A 25 3.52 9.36 0.06
C ILE A 25 3.51 10.76 -0.57
N LEU A 26 2.49 11.59 -0.32
CA LEU A 26 2.49 12.97 -0.81
C LEU A 26 3.67 13.77 -0.24
N GLY A 27 3.91 13.67 1.06
CA GLY A 27 5.05 14.31 1.73
C GLY A 27 6.40 13.77 1.26
N ASP A 28 6.52 12.45 1.09
CA ASP A 28 7.69 11.78 0.51
C ASP A 28 8.01 12.33 -0.88
N LEU A 29 6.99 12.59 -1.70
CA LEU A 29 7.15 13.17 -3.03
C LEU A 29 7.26 14.70 -3.03
N GLY A 30 7.36 15.34 -1.87
CA GLY A 30 7.72 16.75 -1.72
C GLY A 30 6.55 17.71 -1.48
N ALA A 31 5.33 17.21 -1.28
CA ALA A 31 4.22 18.07 -0.86
C ALA A 31 4.45 18.62 0.57
N GLU A 32 4.00 19.83 0.84
CA GLU A 32 3.94 20.36 2.19
C GLU A 32 2.66 19.86 2.87
N VAL A 33 2.81 18.87 3.74
CA VAL A 33 1.69 18.23 4.43
C VAL A 33 1.60 18.71 5.88
N VAL A 34 0.50 19.37 6.19
CA VAL A 34 0.15 19.85 7.54
C VAL A 34 -0.87 18.90 8.14
N ARG A 35 -0.46 18.18 9.18
CA ARG A 35 -1.33 17.29 9.92
C ARG A 35 -1.98 18.02 11.10
N VAL A 36 -3.31 17.96 11.17
CA VAL A 36 -4.11 18.52 12.26
C VAL A 36 -4.48 17.42 13.24
N ASP A 37 -3.78 17.37 14.37
CA ASP A 37 -4.05 16.47 15.47
C ASP A 37 -5.01 17.09 16.49
N ARG A 38 -5.65 16.25 17.30
CA ARG A 38 -6.40 16.74 18.47
C ARG A 38 -5.41 17.21 19.54
N PRO A 39 -5.72 18.26 20.33
CA PRO A 39 -4.91 18.62 21.48
C PRO A 39 -4.79 17.43 22.43
N THR A 40 -3.57 17.06 22.81
CA THR A 40 -3.33 15.98 23.77
C THR A 40 -2.43 16.46 24.91
N ALA A 41 -2.63 15.92 26.11
CA ALA A 41 -1.75 16.18 27.26
C ALA A 41 -0.42 15.39 27.19
N LYS A 42 -0.26 14.50 26.19
CA LYS A 42 0.94 13.69 26.04
C LYS A 42 1.92 14.42 25.11
N ASN A 43 2.88 15.09 25.71
CA ASN A 43 4.05 15.60 25.02
C ASN A 43 5.01 14.43 24.77
N GLY A 44 5.22 14.05 23.51
CA GLY A 44 6.18 13.02 23.15
C GLY A 44 6.45 12.99 21.65
N ALA A 45 7.68 12.61 21.29
CA ALA A 45 8.01 12.28 19.90
C ALA A 45 7.08 11.16 19.43
N VAL A 46 6.42 11.38 18.30
CA VAL A 46 5.64 10.31 17.67
C VAL A 46 6.65 9.32 17.11
N SER A 47 6.71 8.12 17.68
CA SER A 47 7.58 7.04 17.20
C SER A 47 7.07 6.35 15.94
N ASP A 48 5.94 6.82 15.39
CA ASP A 48 5.35 6.29 14.16
C ASP A 48 6.03 6.90 12.94
N ALA A 49 6.92 6.12 12.32
CA ALA A 49 7.65 6.53 11.12
C ALA A 49 6.74 6.84 9.92
N MET A 50 5.48 6.41 9.90
CA MET A 50 4.52 6.76 8.85
C MET A 50 4.18 8.27 8.86
N LEU A 51 4.38 8.94 9.99
CA LEU A 51 4.15 10.38 10.13
C LEU A 51 5.37 11.24 9.72
N ARG A 52 6.37 10.64 9.06
CA ARG A 52 7.50 11.35 8.42
C ARG A 52 7.01 12.37 7.39
N ASN A 53 7.84 13.36 7.07
CA ASN A 53 7.50 14.42 6.10
C ASN A 53 6.17 15.13 6.41
N ARG A 54 6.00 15.56 7.66
CA ARG A 54 4.86 16.35 8.13
C ARG A 54 5.31 17.59 8.88
N ARG A 55 4.45 18.60 8.84
CA ARG A 55 4.31 19.62 9.88
C ARG A 55 3.13 19.24 10.77
N SER A 56 3.19 19.50 12.07
CA SER A 56 2.12 19.13 13.00
C SER A 56 1.55 20.34 13.72
N VAL A 57 0.23 20.47 13.64
CA VAL A 57 -0.56 21.45 14.37
C VAL A 57 -1.65 20.75 15.16
N THR A 58 -2.18 21.42 16.18
CA THR A 58 -3.28 20.91 17.01
C THR A 58 -4.49 21.83 16.93
N ALA A 59 -5.68 21.26 16.78
CA ALA A 59 -6.93 22.01 16.86
C ALA A 59 -8.04 21.17 17.48
N ASP A 60 -8.79 21.74 18.44
CA ASP A 60 -10.06 21.13 18.85
C ASP A 60 -11.12 21.43 17.80
N LEU A 61 -11.35 20.47 16.91
CA LEU A 61 -12.30 20.60 15.79
C LEU A 61 -13.76 20.81 16.25
N LYS A 62 -14.06 20.66 17.54
CA LYS A 62 -15.40 20.93 18.10
C LYS A 62 -15.57 22.37 18.59
N SER A 63 -14.47 23.11 18.77
CA SER A 63 -14.49 24.53 19.10
C SER A 63 -14.66 25.39 17.85
N ASP A 64 -15.28 26.56 17.99
CA ASP A 64 -15.43 27.49 16.87
C ASP A 64 -14.05 27.97 16.40
N GLU A 65 -13.12 28.20 17.33
CA GLU A 65 -11.74 28.61 17.05
C GLU A 65 -10.97 27.54 16.28
N GLY A 66 -11.05 26.27 16.72
CA GLY A 66 -10.37 25.16 16.05
C GLY A 66 -10.95 24.86 14.67
N ARG A 67 -12.28 24.97 14.50
CA ARG A 67 -12.91 24.87 13.18
C ARG A 67 -12.43 25.99 12.25
N GLN A 68 -12.46 27.25 12.73
CA GLN A 68 -12.02 28.38 11.93
C GLN A 68 -10.55 28.25 11.52
N PHE A 69 -9.68 27.83 12.45
CA PHE A 69 -8.27 27.57 12.16
C PHE A 69 -8.07 26.57 11.02
N VAL A 70 -8.83 25.47 11.01
CA VAL A 70 -8.75 24.49 9.91
C VAL A 70 -9.30 25.07 8.60
N LEU A 71 -10.39 25.84 8.64
CA LEU A 71 -10.90 26.51 7.44
C LEU A 71 -9.89 27.52 6.87
N ASP A 72 -9.13 28.22 7.72
CA ASP A 72 -8.07 29.13 7.29
C ASP A 72 -6.90 28.40 6.63
N LEU A 73 -6.56 27.19 7.09
CA LEU A 73 -5.61 26.31 6.40
C LEU A 73 -6.18 25.85 5.06
N VAL A 74 -7.42 25.36 5.04
CA VAL A 74 -8.11 24.88 3.85
C VAL A 74 -8.24 25.95 2.77
N ALA A 75 -8.46 27.21 3.15
CA ALA A 75 -8.52 28.36 2.24
C ALA A 75 -7.26 28.49 1.35
N LYS A 76 -6.13 27.94 1.80
CA LYS A 76 -4.82 28.02 1.15
C LYS A 76 -4.28 26.67 0.67
N ALA A 77 -5.01 25.59 0.90
CA ALA A 77 -4.62 24.23 0.59
C ALA A 77 -5.00 23.83 -0.84
N ASP A 78 -4.27 22.87 -1.40
CA ASP A 78 -4.67 22.19 -2.63
C ASP A 78 -5.54 20.98 -2.34
N VAL A 79 -5.26 20.29 -1.23
CA VAL A 79 -5.87 19.01 -0.87
C VAL A 79 -6.24 19.01 0.61
N LEU A 80 -7.42 18.47 0.94
CA LEU A 80 -7.77 18.03 2.29
C LEU A 80 -7.90 16.50 2.28
N ILE A 81 -7.29 15.82 3.25
CA ILE A 81 -7.46 14.37 3.46
C ILE A 81 -8.19 14.14 4.78
N GLU A 82 -9.26 13.35 4.74
CA GLU A 82 -9.96 12.89 5.93
C GLU A 82 -10.41 11.43 5.78
N GLY A 83 -10.40 10.69 6.89
CA GLY A 83 -10.80 9.29 6.93
C GLY A 83 -11.80 8.97 8.03
N PHE A 84 -12.68 9.93 8.35
CA PHE A 84 -13.73 9.72 9.33
C PHE A 84 -14.93 8.98 8.70
N ARG A 85 -15.86 8.56 9.55
CA ARG A 85 -17.13 8.02 9.03
C ARG A 85 -17.89 9.11 8.26
N PRO A 86 -18.64 8.76 7.20
CA PRO A 86 -19.48 9.69 6.48
C PRO A 86 -20.34 10.55 7.41
N GLY A 87 -20.42 11.86 7.14
CA GLY A 87 -21.17 12.83 7.94
C GLY A 87 -20.42 13.38 9.17
N VAL A 88 -19.22 12.89 9.52
CA VAL A 88 -18.46 13.43 10.65
C VAL A 88 -17.99 14.85 10.37
N THR A 89 -17.35 15.09 9.22
CA THR A 89 -16.82 16.40 8.86
C THR A 89 -17.91 17.45 8.68
N GLU A 90 -19.07 17.03 8.16
CA GLU A 90 -20.26 17.85 8.00
C GLU A 90 -20.79 18.33 9.35
N ARG A 91 -20.84 17.45 10.35
CA ARG A 91 -21.21 17.83 11.73
C ARG A 91 -20.19 18.76 12.40
N LEU A 92 -18.93 18.70 11.96
CA LEU A 92 -17.88 19.60 12.43
C LEU A 92 -17.85 20.93 11.68
N GLY A 93 -18.70 21.14 10.65
CA GLY A 93 -18.64 22.33 9.79
C GLY A 93 -17.36 22.40 8.95
N LEU A 94 -16.77 21.24 8.68
CA LEU A 94 -15.58 21.04 7.84
C LEU A 94 -15.92 20.13 6.64
N GLY A 95 -17.20 20.02 6.29
CA GLY A 95 -17.63 19.22 5.14
C GLY A 95 -17.26 19.89 3.80
N PRO A 96 -17.39 19.17 2.67
CA PRO A 96 -17.07 19.67 1.34
C PRO A 96 -17.75 20.99 1.02
N GLU A 97 -19.03 21.15 1.38
CA GLU A 97 -19.76 22.39 1.17
C GLU A 97 -19.22 23.55 2.00
N ASP A 98 -18.77 23.31 3.23
CA ASP A 98 -18.17 24.36 4.07
C ASP A 98 -16.79 24.76 3.58
N CYS A 99 -15.98 23.77 3.20
CA CYS A 99 -14.66 24.01 2.62
C CYS A 99 -14.74 24.70 1.25
N ALA A 100 -15.73 24.38 0.41
CA ALA A 100 -15.92 25.02 -0.89
C ALA A 100 -16.21 26.53 -0.77
N LYS A 101 -16.86 26.98 0.33
CA LYS A 101 -17.12 28.41 0.59
C LYS A 101 -15.84 29.22 0.76
N VAL A 102 -14.76 28.59 1.25
CA VAL A 102 -13.45 29.25 1.45
C VAL A 102 -12.45 28.90 0.35
N ASN A 103 -12.65 27.78 -0.36
CA ASN A 103 -11.77 27.33 -1.42
C ASN A 103 -12.48 26.39 -2.42
N GLU A 104 -13.01 26.94 -3.52
CA GLU A 104 -13.60 26.16 -4.62
C GLU A 104 -12.57 25.33 -5.42
N LYS A 105 -11.27 25.56 -5.21
CA LYS A 105 -10.17 24.84 -5.88
C LYS A 105 -9.71 23.61 -5.10
N LEU A 106 -10.27 23.36 -3.92
CA LEU A 106 -9.85 22.28 -3.04
C LEU A 106 -10.21 20.90 -3.60
N VAL A 107 -9.24 20.01 -3.65
CA VAL A 107 -9.50 18.58 -3.78
C VAL A 107 -9.82 18.02 -2.40
N TYR A 108 -11.09 17.70 -2.15
CA TYR A 108 -11.54 17.16 -0.88
C TYR A 108 -11.52 15.63 -0.94
N ALA A 109 -10.52 15.00 -0.33
CA ALA A 109 -10.27 13.57 -0.45
C ALA A 109 -10.77 12.81 0.79
N ARG A 110 -11.79 11.97 0.58
CA ARG A 110 -12.45 11.14 1.60
C ARG A 110 -11.95 9.70 1.51
N MET A 111 -11.44 9.16 2.61
CA MET A 111 -10.87 7.82 2.67
C MET A 111 -11.66 6.93 3.62
N THR A 112 -12.49 6.05 3.08
CA THR A 112 -13.34 5.16 3.89
C THR A 112 -13.26 3.71 3.44
N GLY A 113 -13.77 2.79 4.26
CA GLY A 113 -13.85 1.39 3.88
C GLY A 113 -15.00 1.09 2.92
N TRP A 114 -16.17 1.66 3.18
CA TRP A 114 -17.43 1.33 2.53
C TRP A 114 -17.91 2.36 1.50
N GLY A 115 -17.26 3.53 1.39
CA GLY A 115 -17.75 4.66 0.60
C GLY A 115 -18.64 5.61 1.39
N GLN A 116 -19.03 6.72 0.77
CA GLN A 116 -19.92 7.71 1.40
C GLN A 116 -21.39 7.27 1.48
N ASP A 117 -21.82 6.35 0.62
CA ASP A 117 -23.20 5.92 0.49
C ASP A 117 -23.36 4.38 0.57
N GLY A 118 -24.62 3.92 0.46
CA GLY A 118 -24.98 2.52 0.57
C GLY A 118 -25.26 2.06 2.00
N PRO A 119 -25.81 0.83 2.16
CA PRO A 119 -26.34 0.34 3.43
C PRO A 119 -25.26 0.11 4.52
N ARG A 120 -23.98 0.09 4.13
CA ARG A 120 -22.84 -0.14 5.04
C ARG A 120 -22.02 1.12 5.33
N ALA A 121 -22.31 2.27 4.71
CA ALA A 121 -21.52 3.50 4.83
C ALA A 121 -21.22 3.90 6.29
N LEU A 122 -22.18 3.70 7.20
CA LEU A 122 -22.05 4.04 8.62
C LEU A 122 -21.54 2.90 9.51
N GLN A 123 -21.38 1.70 8.94
CA GLN A 123 -20.92 0.51 9.65
C GLN A 123 -19.41 0.61 9.94
N ALA A 124 -19.01 0.22 11.15
CA ALA A 124 -17.59 0.07 11.46
C ALA A 124 -16.96 -1.10 10.68
N GLY A 125 -15.66 -1.03 10.46
CA GLY A 125 -14.88 -2.11 9.86
C GLY A 125 -13.38 -1.77 9.89
N HIS A 126 -12.59 -2.75 9.52
CA HIS A 126 -11.17 -2.65 9.19
C HIS A 126 -10.91 -3.39 7.87
N ASP A 127 -9.67 -3.32 7.37
CA ASP A 127 -9.21 -3.95 6.13
C ASP A 127 -9.92 -5.30 5.82
N ILE A 128 -9.77 -6.26 6.74
CA ILE A 128 -10.32 -7.62 6.59
C ILE A 128 -11.82 -7.64 6.30
N ASN A 129 -12.59 -6.70 6.86
CA ASN A 129 -14.03 -6.61 6.62
C ASN A 129 -14.30 -6.16 5.18
N TYR A 130 -13.58 -5.17 4.67
CA TYR A 130 -13.80 -4.63 3.33
C TYR A 130 -13.47 -5.67 2.26
N ILE A 131 -12.31 -6.32 2.35
CA ILE A 131 -11.87 -7.34 1.40
C ILE A 131 -12.63 -8.68 1.55
N SER A 132 -13.32 -8.90 2.67
CA SER A 132 -14.19 -10.08 2.83
C SER A 132 -15.47 -10.01 2.01
N LEU A 133 -15.91 -8.80 1.62
CA LEU A 133 -17.20 -8.60 0.95
C LEU A 133 -17.13 -8.58 -0.57
N ASN A 134 -15.92 -8.47 -1.14
CA ASN A 134 -15.71 -8.43 -2.60
C ASN A 134 -14.97 -9.68 -3.13
N GLY A 135 -14.83 -10.73 -2.33
CA GLY A 135 -14.22 -12.01 -2.72
C GLY A 135 -12.70 -12.05 -2.62
N VAL A 136 -12.02 -10.91 -2.44
CA VAL A 136 -10.55 -10.84 -2.33
C VAL A 136 -10.04 -11.74 -1.20
N LEU A 137 -10.60 -11.63 0.01
CA LEU A 137 -10.17 -12.46 1.14
C LEU A 137 -10.41 -13.96 0.88
N HIS A 138 -11.53 -14.32 0.24
CA HIS A 138 -11.89 -15.71 0.00
C HIS A 138 -10.84 -16.44 -0.87
N ALA A 139 -10.20 -15.71 -1.80
CA ALA A 139 -9.19 -16.25 -2.70
C ALA A 139 -7.81 -16.46 -2.06
N ILE A 140 -7.56 -15.98 -0.84
CA ILE A 140 -6.22 -15.94 -0.25
C ILE A 140 -6.06 -17.03 0.82
N GLY A 141 -5.10 -17.92 0.61
CA GLY A 141 -4.70 -18.97 1.54
C GLY A 141 -4.59 -20.35 0.89
N ARG A 142 -4.27 -21.37 1.69
CA ARG A 142 -4.09 -22.74 1.22
C ARG A 142 -5.43 -23.42 0.94
N LYS A 143 -5.42 -24.37 0.00
CA LYS A 143 -6.55 -25.27 -0.27
C LYS A 143 -6.91 -26.04 1.01
N GLY A 144 -8.21 -26.14 1.32
CA GLY A 144 -8.71 -26.87 2.49
C GLY A 144 -8.58 -26.16 3.84
N GLU A 145 -7.87 -25.03 3.91
CA GLU A 145 -7.77 -24.20 5.11
C GLU A 145 -8.72 -23.00 5.05
N ARG A 146 -8.95 -22.30 6.17
CA ARG A 146 -9.73 -21.04 6.16
C ARG A 146 -8.95 -19.92 5.43
N PRO A 147 -9.63 -18.90 4.89
CA PRO A 147 -8.96 -17.70 4.37
C PRO A 147 -7.98 -17.06 5.37
N VAL A 148 -6.87 -16.53 4.88
CA VAL A 148 -5.86 -15.81 5.68
C VAL A 148 -5.77 -14.35 5.20
N PRO A 149 -5.83 -13.35 6.11
CA PRO A 149 -5.69 -11.96 5.71
C PRO A 149 -4.28 -11.67 5.20
N PRO A 150 -4.12 -11.01 4.03
CA PRO A 150 -2.81 -10.59 3.51
C PRO A 150 -2.31 -9.34 4.24
N LEU A 151 -2.15 -9.45 5.57
CA LEU A 151 -2.01 -8.31 6.48
C LEU A 151 -3.17 -7.32 6.23
N ASN A 152 -2.86 -6.03 6.07
CA ASN A 152 -3.78 -5.00 5.58
C ASN A 152 -3.29 -4.38 4.25
N LEU A 153 -2.58 -5.18 3.43
CA LEU A 153 -1.98 -4.69 2.19
C LEU A 153 -3.02 -4.43 1.09
N ALA A 154 -4.10 -5.22 1.05
CA ALA A 154 -5.07 -5.20 -0.04
C ALA A 154 -6.15 -4.11 0.13
N GLY A 155 -6.66 -3.90 1.35
CA GLY A 155 -7.71 -2.93 1.63
C GLY A 155 -7.14 -1.55 1.97
N ASP A 156 -6.44 -1.42 3.10
CA ASP A 156 -5.92 -0.12 3.57
C ASP A 156 -4.94 0.48 2.56
N PHE A 157 -3.98 -0.30 2.07
CA PHE A 157 -2.91 0.23 1.23
C PHE A 157 -3.21 0.19 -0.27
N GLY A 158 -3.09 -0.98 -0.90
CA GLY A 158 -3.21 -1.14 -2.34
C GLY A 158 -4.57 -0.75 -2.89
N GLY A 159 -5.66 -1.11 -2.21
CA GLY A 159 -7.03 -0.78 -2.59
C GLY A 159 -7.59 0.49 -1.95
N GLY A 160 -6.84 1.13 -1.06
CA GLY A 160 -7.29 2.28 -0.28
C GLY A 160 -6.46 3.50 -0.60
N SER A 161 -5.41 3.72 0.20
CA SER A 161 -4.51 4.88 0.08
C SER A 161 -3.95 5.10 -1.34
N MET A 162 -3.63 4.03 -2.09
CA MET A 162 -3.13 4.16 -3.46
C MET A 162 -4.21 4.68 -4.43
N PHE A 163 -5.47 4.31 -4.22
CA PHE A 163 -6.59 4.85 -4.99
C PHE A 163 -6.96 6.27 -4.56
N LEU A 164 -6.80 6.61 -3.28
CA LEU A 164 -6.94 7.99 -2.81
C LEU A 164 -5.88 8.90 -3.47
N LEU A 165 -4.62 8.46 -3.52
CA LEU A 165 -3.54 9.16 -4.22
C LEU A 165 -3.84 9.34 -5.71
N LEU A 166 -4.27 8.27 -6.39
CA LEU A 166 -4.67 8.33 -7.80
C LEU A 166 -5.80 9.36 -8.00
N GLY A 167 -6.82 9.33 -7.15
CA GLY A 167 -7.94 10.28 -7.19
C GLY A 167 -7.49 11.72 -6.97
N ILE A 168 -6.65 11.96 -5.95
CA ILE A 168 -6.10 13.30 -5.65
C ILE A 168 -5.32 13.85 -6.85
N LEU A 169 -4.35 13.09 -7.36
CA LEU A 169 -3.49 13.55 -8.46
C LEU A 169 -4.29 13.74 -9.76
N SER A 170 -5.29 12.89 -10.01
CA SER A 170 -6.19 13.03 -11.16
C SER A 170 -7.06 14.28 -11.05
N ALA A 171 -7.60 14.58 -9.86
CA ALA A 171 -8.37 15.79 -9.61
C ALA A 171 -7.51 17.05 -9.73
N LEU A 172 -6.25 17.01 -9.28
CA LEU A 172 -5.31 18.12 -9.44
C LEU A 172 -4.92 18.37 -10.90
N TRP A 173 -4.82 17.30 -11.70
CA TRP A 173 -4.62 17.38 -13.15
C TRP A 173 -5.86 17.98 -13.84
N GLU A 174 -7.05 17.50 -13.52
CA GLU A 174 -8.32 18.04 -14.03
C GLU A 174 -8.46 19.54 -13.71
N ARG A 175 -8.11 19.94 -12.48
CA ARG A 175 -8.13 21.32 -12.01
C ARG A 175 -7.29 22.27 -12.87
N GLN A 176 -6.29 21.78 -13.61
CA GLN A 176 -5.50 22.62 -14.52
C GLN A 176 -6.35 23.22 -15.65
N THR A 177 -7.41 22.53 -16.08
CA THR A 177 -8.30 22.98 -17.15
C THR A 177 -9.57 23.60 -16.59
N SER A 178 -10.20 22.97 -15.61
CA SER A 178 -11.46 23.45 -15.02
C SER A 178 -11.26 24.65 -14.09
N GLY A 179 -10.07 24.76 -13.49
CA GLY A 179 -9.78 25.72 -12.43
C GLY A 179 -10.49 25.41 -11.11
N LYS A 180 -11.15 24.25 -10.98
CA LYS A 180 -11.98 23.87 -9.82
C LYS A 180 -11.49 22.59 -9.15
N GLY A 181 -11.72 22.47 -7.86
CA GLY A 181 -11.56 21.24 -7.12
C GLY A 181 -12.80 20.36 -7.20
N GLN A 182 -12.74 19.22 -6.53
CA GLN A 182 -13.86 18.27 -6.43
C GLN A 182 -13.67 17.34 -5.23
N VAL A 183 -14.72 16.60 -4.90
CA VAL A 183 -14.66 15.53 -3.89
C VAL A 183 -14.14 14.25 -4.53
N VAL A 184 -13.16 13.62 -3.89
CA VAL A 184 -12.71 12.26 -4.21
C VAL A 184 -13.27 11.35 -3.12
N ASP A 185 -14.15 10.42 -3.48
CA ASP A 185 -14.59 9.33 -2.59
C ASP A 185 -13.78 8.07 -2.90
N ALA A 186 -12.83 7.74 -2.03
CA ALA A 186 -12.04 6.52 -2.14
C ALA A 186 -12.52 5.49 -1.12
N ALA A 187 -13.25 4.50 -1.60
CA ALA A 187 -13.71 3.36 -0.82
C ALA A 187 -12.75 2.17 -0.98
N MET A 188 -12.28 1.59 0.12
CA MET A 188 -11.38 0.42 0.09
C MET A 188 -12.02 -0.79 -0.59
N ILE A 189 -13.33 -0.99 -0.43
CA ILE A 189 -14.06 -2.07 -1.12
C ILE A 189 -14.00 -1.92 -2.65
N ASP A 190 -14.07 -0.70 -3.17
CA ASP A 190 -14.04 -0.44 -4.61
C ASP A 190 -12.60 -0.54 -5.14
N GLY A 191 -11.66 0.15 -4.50
CA GLY A 191 -10.27 0.14 -4.95
C GLY A 191 -9.65 -1.26 -4.87
N SER A 192 -9.94 -2.05 -3.83
CA SER A 192 -9.47 -3.46 -3.77
C SER A 192 -10.17 -4.36 -4.81
N SER A 193 -11.40 -4.04 -5.22
CA SER A 193 -12.06 -4.74 -6.34
C SER A 193 -11.41 -4.42 -7.68
N VAL A 194 -10.98 -3.17 -7.89
CA VAL A 194 -10.21 -2.77 -9.07
C VAL A 194 -8.79 -3.35 -9.02
N LEU A 195 -8.16 -3.40 -7.84
CA LEU A 195 -6.82 -3.96 -7.67
C LEU A 195 -6.75 -5.44 -8.10
N ILE A 196 -7.82 -6.20 -7.86
CA ILE A 196 -7.92 -7.63 -8.24
C ILE A 196 -8.57 -7.85 -9.63
N GLN A 197 -8.66 -6.81 -10.48
CA GLN A 197 -9.35 -6.89 -11.77
C GLN A 197 -8.88 -8.05 -12.66
N MET A 198 -7.60 -8.43 -12.59
CA MET A 198 -7.06 -9.56 -13.35
C MET A 198 -7.80 -10.88 -13.04
N MET A 199 -8.17 -11.14 -11.79
CA MET A 199 -8.92 -12.35 -11.43
C MET A 199 -10.37 -12.26 -11.90
N TRP A 200 -10.99 -11.07 -11.89
CA TRP A 200 -12.29 -10.89 -12.53
C TRP A 200 -12.25 -11.24 -14.03
N ALA A 201 -11.18 -10.84 -14.73
CA ALA A 201 -10.97 -11.18 -16.13
C ALA A 201 -10.73 -12.69 -16.34
N PHE A 202 -9.86 -13.31 -15.53
CA PHE A 202 -9.58 -14.75 -15.63
C PHE A 202 -10.79 -15.61 -15.29
N ARG A 203 -11.63 -15.21 -14.33
CA ARG A 203 -12.90 -15.87 -14.05
C ARG A 203 -13.83 -15.83 -15.26
N ALA A 204 -13.94 -14.68 -15.93
CA ALA A 204 -14.75 -14.55 -17.14
C ALA A 204 -14.23 -15.38 -18.32
N GLN A 205 -12.91 -15.62 -18.38
CA GLN A 205 -12.26 -16.48 -19.37
C GLN A 205 -12.31 -17.97 -19.01
N GLY A 206 -12.78 -18.33 -17.80
CA GLY A 206 -12.80 -19.70 -17.32
C GLY A 206 -11.43 -20.25 -16.89
N VAL A 207 -10.43 -19.39 -16.70
CA VAL A 207 -9.06 -19.76 -16.28
C VAL A 207 -8.78 -19.41 -14.81
N TRP A 208 -9.84 -19.10 -14.05
CA TRP A 208 -9.79 -18.92 -12.60
C TRP A 208 -11.03 -19.54 -11.94
N SER A 209 -10.80 -20.31 -10.89
CA SER A 209 -11.80 -20.97 -10.04
C SER A 209 -12.02 -20.19 -8.75
N ASP A 210 -13.24 -20.25 -8.23
CA ASP A 210 -13.56 -19.73 -6.88
C ASP A 210 -13.04 -20.66 -5.77
N GLU A 211 -12.58 -21.87 -6.11
CA GLU A 211 -11.87 -22.73 -5.16
C GLU A 211 -10.48 -22.16 -4.87
N ARG A 212 -10.24 -21.83 -3.59
CA ARG A 212 -8.98 -21.26 -3.11
C ARG A 212 -7.86 -22.29 -3.17
N GLY A 213 -6.68 -21.85 -3.60
CA GLY A 213 -5.45 -22.65 -3.59
C GLY A 213 -5.39 -23.69 -4.71
N THR A 214 -6.14 -23.48 -5.79
CA THR A 214 -6.16 -24.39 -6.96
C THR A 214 -5.84 -23.69 -8.27
N ASN A 215 -5.56 -22.39 -8.24
CA ASN A 215 -5.28 -21.56 -9.40
C ASN A 215 -3.77 -21.38 -9.60
N MET A 216 -3.41 -20.82 -10.76
CA MET A 216 -2.01 -20.55 -11.11
C MET A 216 -1.32 -19.60 -10.14
N LEU A 217 -2.02 -18.60 -9.59
CA LEU A 217 -1.41 -17.49 -8.82
C LEU A 217 -1.80 -17.47 -7.34
N ASP A 218 -2.42 -18.54 -6.82
CA ASP A 218 -2.94 -18.60 -5.43
C ASP A 218 -2.39 -19.78 -4.62
N THR A 219 -1.21 -20.29 -4.99
CA THR A 219 -0.53 -21.50 -4.47
C THR A 219 -0.92 -22.83 -5.11
N GLY A 220 -1.89 -22.85 -6.04
CA GLY A 220 -2.27 -24.08 -6.74
C GLY A 220 -1.18 -24.65 -7.67
N ALA A 221 -0.48 -23.80 -8.41
CA ALA A 221 0.58 -24.22 -9.34
C ALA A 221 1.92 -24.50 -8.63
N PRO A 222 2.59 -25.65 -8.88
CA PRO A 222 3.89 -25.97 -8.28
C PRO A 222 5.03 -25.02 -8.68
N TYR A 223 4.91 -24.35 -9.82
CA TYR A 223 5.88 -23.39 -10.34
C TYR A 223 5.56 -21.94 -9.96
N TYR A 224 4.55 -21.71 -9.11
CA TYR A 224 4.20 -20.41 -8.54
C TYR A 224 3.80 -20.57 -7.06
N ASP A 225 4.79 -20.86 -6.21
CA ASP A 225 4.61 -21.12 -4.77
C ASP A 225 5.94 -21.02 -4.02
N THR A 226 5.87 -21.19 -2.70
CA THR A 226 7.03 -21.31 -1.82
C THR A 226 7.32 -22.77 -1.44
N TYR A 227 8.60 -23.13 -1.37
CA TYR A 227 9.08 -24.44 -0.91
C TYR A 227 9.97 -24.28 0.33
N GLU A 228 9.80 -25.17 1.30
CA GLU A 228 10.65 -25.24 2.49
C GLU A 228 11.97 -25.96 2.16
N THR A 229 13.09 -25.39 2.60
CA THR A 229 14.45 -25.87 2.32
C THR A 229 15.01 -26.65 3.52
N ALA A 230 16.27 -27.13 3.43
CA ALA A 230 16.86 -28.03 4.44
C ALA A 230 16.99 -27.38 5.84
N ASP A 231 17.23 -26.08 5.91
CA ASP A 231 17.34 -25.28 7.14
C ASP A 231 15.98 -24.81 7.69
N GLY A 232 14.87 -25.24 7.08
CA GLY A 232 13.51 -24.84 7.48
C GLY A 232 13.10 -23.43 7.03
N LYS A 233 13.94 -22.73 6.25
CA LYS A 233 13.56 -21.47 5.59
C LYS A 233 12.89 -21.75 4.24
N TYR A 234 12.40 -20.70 3.57
CA TYR A 234 11.59 -20.83 2.35
C TYR A 234 12.27 -20.22 1.11
N PHE A 235 11.97 -20.80 -0.05
CA PHE A 235 12.35 -20.32 -1.37
C PHE A 235 11.10 -20.10 -2.23
N ALA A 236 10.97 -18.97 -2.90
CA ALA A 236 9.83 -18.62 -3.74
C ALA A 236 10.14 -18.91 -5.21
N ILE A 237 9.18 -19.54 -5.90
CA ILE A 237 9.23 -19.87 -7.32
C ILE A 237 8.11 -19.11 -8.03
N GLY A 238 8.44 -18.52 -9.18
CA GLY A 238 7.50 -17.83 -10.07
C GLY A 238 7.77 -18.12 -11.55
N ALA A 239 8.19 -19.33 -11.88
CA ALA A 239 8.62 -19.75 -13.21
C ALA A 239 7.41 -20.13 -14.10
N ILE A 240 6.62 -19.14 -14.49
CA ILE A 240 5.38 -19.34 -15.26
C ILE A 240 5.70 -19.66 -16.72
N GLU A 241 6.56 -18.87 -17.36
CA GLU A 241 6.88 -19.02 -18.77
C GLU A 241 7.73 -20.28 -19.02
N PRO A 242 7.49 -21.03 -20.12
CA PRO A 242 8.15 -22.32 -20.36
C PRO A 242 9.68 -22.29 -20.33
N GLN A 243 10.30 -21.21 -20.82
CA GLN A 243 11.75 -21.06 -20.81
C GLN A 243 12.34 -20.84 -19.41
N PHE A 244 11.62 -20.12 -18.53
CA PHE A 244 12.02 -19.92 -17.14
C PHE A 244 11.83 -21.20 -16.33
N TYR A 245 10.75 -21.93 -16.60
CA TYR A 245 10.52 -23.26 -16.04
C TYR A 245 11.61 -24.26 -16.48
N ALA A 246 12.05 -24.23 -17.73
CA ALA A 246 13.15 -25.07 -18.20
C ALA A 246 14.47 -24.74 -17.48
N GLU A 247 14.79 -23.46 -17.29
CA GLU A 247 15.95 -23.03 -16.51
C GLU A 247 15.86 -23.48 -15.04
N LEU A 248 14.68 -23.36 -14.42
CA LEU A 248 14.41 -23.88 -13.08
C LEU A 248 14.73 -25.38 -13.00
N LEU A 249 14.21 -26.21 -13.93
CA LEU A 249 14.48 -27.64 -13.94
C LEU A 249 15.97 -27.95 -14.10
N ALA A 250 16.65 -27.25 -15.00
CA ALA A 250 18.09 -27.42 -15.21
C ALA A 250 18.91 -27.12 -13.94
N LYS A 251 18.57 -26.05 -13.22
CA LYS A 251 19.20 -25.65 -11.96
C LYS A 251 18.88 -26.59 -10.80
N LEU A 252 17.68 -27.18 -10.79
CA LEU A 252 17.29 -28.22 -9.85
C LEU A 252 17.92 -29.59 -10.17
N GLY A 253 18.54 -29.74 -11.35
CA GLY A 253 19.10 -31.02 -11.82
C GLY A 253 18.03 -32.05 -12.18
N LEU A 254 16.84 -31.60 -12.57
CA LEU A 254 15.71 -32.45 -12.94
C LEU A 254 15.65 -32.63 -14.45
N ASP A 255 15.48 -33.88 -14.92
CA ASP A 255 15.25 -34.19 -16.32
C ASP A 255 13.78 -33.96 -16.68
N PRO A 256 13.44 -33.00 -17.57
CA PRO A 256 12.07 -32.73 -17.98
C PRO A 256 11.33 -33.96 -18.53
N ALA A 257 12.04 -34.93 -19.11
CA ALA A 257 11.44 -36.15 -19.67
C ALA A 257 10.89 -37.10 -18.58
N THR A 258 11.30 -36.91 -17.33
CA THR A 258 10.89 -37.72 -16.19
C THR A 258 9.74 -37.10 -15.38
N LEU A 259 9.33 -35.87 -15.72
CA LEU A 259 8.35 -35.09 -14.97
C LEU A 259 6.98 -35.06 -15.67
N PRO A 260 5.89 -34.83 -14.91
CA PRO A 260 4.65 -34.33 -15.49
C PRO A 260 4.88 -33.04 -16.29
N ALA A 261 4.04 -32.80 -17.30
CA ALA A 261 4.08 -31.54 -18.02
C ALA A 261 3.73 -30.37 -17.09
N GLN A 262 4.38 -29.21 -17.27
CA GLN A 262 4.23 -28.04 -16.39
C GLN A 262 2.76 -27.69 -16.10
N ASN A 263 1.91 -27.68 -17.12
CA ASN A 263 0.50 -27.29 -17.02
C ASN A 263 -0.48 -28.49 -16.94
N ASP A 264 0.02 -29.69 -16.65
CA ASP A 264 -0.83 -30.84 -16.35
C ASP A 264 -1.35 -30.75 -14.90
N MET A 265 -2.49 -30.07 -14.75
CA MET A 265 -3.10 -29.79 -13.44
C MET A 265 -3.45 -31.06 -12.66
N GLU A 266 -3.77 -32.17 -13.34
CA GLU A 266 -4.10 -33.44 -12.68
C GLU A 266 -2.88 -34.06 -11.99
N ARG A 267 -1.68 -33.72 -12.45
CA ARG A 267 -0.40 -34.22 -11.91
C ARG A 267 0.42 -33.15 -11.19
N TRP A 268 -0.16 -32.00 -10.88
CA TRP A 268 0.52 -30.96 -10.10
C TRP A 268 0.93 -31.42 -8.70
N GLU A 269 0.16 -32.29 -8.05
CA GLU A 269 0.55 -32.84 -6.75
C GLU A 269 1.84 -33.68 -6.84
N GLU A 270 2.02 -34.44 -7.93
CA GLU A 270 3.24 -35.20 -8.21
C GLU A 270 4.43 -34.27 -8.46
N LEU A 271 4.26 -33.27 -9.33
CA LEU A 271 5.32 -32.30 -9.62
C LEU A 271 5.76 -31.51 -8.37
N ARG A 272 4.78 -31.12 -7.53
CA ARG A 272 5.03 -30.44 -6.26
C ARG A 272 5.81 -31.30 -5.28
N ALA A 273 5.47 -32.59 -5.17
CA ALA A 273 6.21 -33.52 -4.32
C ALA A 273 7.69 -33.60 -4.75
N ILE A 274 7.96 -33.68 -6.05
CA ILE A 274 9.33 -33.70 -6.59
C ILE A 274 10.07 -32.41 -6.25
N PHE A 275 9.46 -31.25 -6.48
CA PHE A 275 10.09 -29.96 -6.15
C PHE A 275 10.36 -29.84 -4.66
N THR A 276 9.43 -30.30 -3.81
CA THR A 276 9.57 -30.30 -2.35
C THR A 276 10.79 -31.11 -1.91
N GLU A 277 10.93 -32.34 -2.41
CA GLU A 277 12.08 -33.19 -2.09
C GLU A 277 13.40 -32.56 -2.55
N VAL A 278 13.43 -31.97 -3.75
CA VAL A 278 14.65 -31.31 -4.24
C VAL A 278 15.00 -30.10 -3.37
N PHE A 279 14.07 -29.19 -3.10
CA PHE A 279 14.35 -28.00 -2.29
C PHE A 279 14.82 -28.34 -0.88
N LYS A 280 14.41 -29.49 -0.33
CA LYS A 280 14.89 -30.02 0.96
C LYS A 280 16.33 -30.53 0.96
N THR A 281 17.02 -30.57 -0.18
CA THR A 281 18.41 -31.08 -0.26
C THR A 281 19.49 -30.04 0.07
N LYS A 282 19.14 -28.74 0.10
CA LYS A 282 20.07 -27.64 0.42
C LYS A 282 19.38 -26.59 1.26
N ASP A 283 20.17 -25.78 1.96
CA ASP A 283 19.69 -24.62 2.70
C ASP A 283 19.24 -23.50 1.73
N ARG A 284 18.43 -22.56 2.21
CA ARG A 284 17.92 -21.44 1.39
C ARG A 284 19.03 -20.67 0.67
N ASP A 285 20.11 -20.35 1.38
CA ASP A 285 21.17 -19.48 0.85
C ASP A 285 22.08 -20.23 -0.14
N ASP A 286 22.21 -21.56 0.00
CA ASP A 286 22.84 -22.42 -1.01
C ASP A 286 22.02 -22.43 -2.31
N TRP A 287 20.68 -22.50 -2.22
CA TRP A 287 19.81 -22.35 -3.38
C TRP A 287 19.92 -20.95 -4.00
N ALA A 288 19.98 -19.90 -3.18
CA ALA A 288 20.17 -18.54 -3.68
C ALA A 288 21.45 -18.44 -4.54
N ALA A 289 22.54 -19.07 -4.12
CA ALA A 289 23.79 -19.12 -4.90
C ALA A 289 23.64 -19.90 -6.23
N VAL A 290 22.87 -21.00 -6.26
CA VAL A 290 22.61 -21.77 -7.49
C VAL A 290 21.82 -20.96 -8.53
N PHE A 291 20.81 -20.23 -8.06
CA PHE A 291 19.90 -19.46 -8.92
C PHE A 291 20.37 -18.03 -9.23
N ALA A 292 21.40 -17.53 -8.55
CA ALA A 292 21.95 -16.21 -8.75
C ALA A 292 22.26 -15.92 -10.23
N GLY A 293 21.69 -14.82 -10.75
CA GLY A 293 21.90 -14.36 -12.12
C GLY A 293 21.21 -15.19 -13.22
N SER A 294 20.34 -16.14 -12.86
CA SER A 294 19.55 -16.92 -13.82
C SER A 294 18.13 -16.37 -14.00
N ASP A 295 17.48 -16.78 -15.09
CA ASP A 295 16.07 -16.46 -15.39
C ASP A 295 15.10 -17.50 -14.81
N ALA A 296 15.51 -18.30 -13.81
CA ALA A 296 14.68 -19.36 -13.23
C ALA A 296 13.49 -18.86 -12.39
N CYS A 297 13.36 -17.54 -12.20
CA CYS A 297 12.34 -16.92 -11.36
C CYS A 297 12.28 -17.53 -9.95
N ALA A 298 13.44 -17.78 -9.34
CA ALA A 298 13.57 -18.49 -8.07
C ALA A 298 14.40 -17.63 -7.09
N THR A 299 13.82 -17.28 -5.94
CA THR A 299 14.40 -16.29 -5.01
C THR A 299 14.24 -16.68 -3.53
N PRO A 300 15.17 -16.27 -2.64
CA PRO A 300 15.03 -16.54 -1.22
C PRO A 300 13.86 -15.74 -0.61
N VAL A 301 13.09 -16.36 0.27
CA VAL A 301 12.11 -15.65 1.11
C VAL A 301 12.84 -15.09 2.33
N LEU A 302 13.01 -13.77 2.35
CA LEU A 302 13.71 -13.05 3.42
C LEU A 302 12.74 -12.56 4.49
N ALA A 303 13.13 -12.71 5.75
CA ALA A 303 12.49 -12.00 6.85
C ALA A 303 12.85 -10.51 6.84
N PHE A 304 12.05 -9.66 7.49
CA PHE A 304 12.32 -8.21 7.57
C PHE A 304 13.72 -7.87 8.09
N GLY A 305 14.27 -8.69 9.00
CA GLY A 305 15.62 -8.48 9.55
C GLY A 305 16.77 -8.84 8.60
N GLU A 306 16.50 -9.55 7.50
CA GLU A 306 17.51 -10.01 6.54
C GLU A 306 17.58 -9.11 5.29
N VAL A 307 16.61 -8.21 5.08
CA VAL A 307 16.45 -7.51 3.79
C VAL A 307 17.61 -6.58 3.43
N LEU A 308 18.36 -6.07 4.41
CA LEU A 308 19.52 -5.21 4.13
C LEU A 308 20.75 -5.98 3.68
N ASP A 309 20.82 -7.27 4.02
CA ASP A 309 21.94 -8.12 3.62
C ASP A 309 21.82 -8.55 2.14
N GLU A 310 20.65 -8.34 1.52
CA GLU A 310 20.41 -8.60 0.10
C GLU A 310 21.07 -7.53 -0.79
N PRO A 311 22.07 -7.89 -1.62
CA PRO A 311 22.81 -6.93 -2.43
C PRO A 311 21.92 -6.05 -3.32
N HIS A 312 20.87 -6.61 -3.92
CA HIS A 312 19.98 -5.82 -4.77
C HIS A 312 19.23 -4.73 -4.00
N ILE A 313 18.86 -4.99 -2.75
CA ILE A 313 18.18 -4.03 -1.88
C ILE A 313 19.15 -2.92 -1.45
N ALA A 314 20.37 -3.30 -1.05
CA ALA A 314 21.42 -2.39 -0.61
C ALA A 314 21.90 -1.47 -1.74
N ASP A 315 22.27 -2.03 -2.90
CA ASP A 315 22.78 -1.28 -4.06
C ASP A 315 21.76 -0.29 -4.60
N ARG A 316 20.48 -0.62 -4.48
CA ARG A 316 19.40 0.27 -4.88
C ARG A 316 19.07 1.31 -3.81
N SER A 317 19.60 1.23 -2.59
CA SER A 317 19.21 2.11 -1.47
C SER A 317 17.69 2.12 -1.26
N THR A 318 17.08 0.93 -1.26
CA THR A 318 15.61 0.79 -1.12
C THR A 318 15.14 1.23 0.27
N PHE A 319 16.01 1.13 1.27
CA PHE A 319 15.74 1.54 2.64
C PHE A 319 16.78 2.56 3.13
N TYR A 320 16.43 3.27 4.19
CA TYR A 320 17.33 4.12 4.97
C TYR A 320 17.16 3.84 6.47
N GLU A 321 18.23 4.00 7.23
CA GLU A 321 18.20 3.79 8.68
C GLU A 321 17.72 5.03 9.43
N THR A 322 16.94 4.79 10.48
CA THR A 322 16.56 5.81 11.48
C THR A 322 16.95 5.32 12.86
N GLN A 323 16.90 6.21 13.86
CA GLN A 323 17.07 5.83 15.27
C GLN A 323 16.04 4.79 15.77
N HIS A 324 14.95 4.57 15.03
CA HIS A 324 13.88 3.63 15.35
C HIS A 324 13.88 2.39 14.44
N GLY A 325 14.93 2.20 13.64
CA GLY A 325 15.08 1.07 12.73
C GLY A 325 14.90 1.46 11.26
N LEU A 326 14.82 0.42 10.43
CA LEU A 326 14.85 0.52 8.98
C LEU A 326 13.52 1.03 8.41
N GLN A 327 13.58 1.95 7.44
CA GLN A 327 12.40 2.53 6.78
C GLN A 327 12.56 2.56 5.26
N PRO A 328 11.49 2.38 4.47
CA PRO A 328 11.58 2.40 3.01
C PRO A 328 11.79 3.82 2.48
N MET A 329 12.68 3.99 1.50
CA MET A 329 12.84 5.25 0.78
C MET A 329 11.58 5.60 -0.04
N PRO A 330 11.36 6.88 -0.38
CA PRO A 330 10.28 7.29 -1.29
C PRO A 330 10.24 6.49 -2.60
N ALA A 331 9.04 6.20 -3.08
CA ALA A 331 8.79 5.50 -4.34
C ALA A 331 7.60 6.14 -5.10
N PRO A 332 7.57 6.07 -6.46
CA PRO A 332 8.63 5.56 -7.34
C PRO A 332 9.84 6.53 -7.43
N ARG A 333 10.85 6.20 -8.24
CA ARG A 333 12.00 7.07 -8.49
C ARG A 333 11.74 8.03 -9.65
N PHE A 334 12.33 9.22 -9.56
CA PHE A 334 12.24 10.27 -10.58
C PHE A 334 13.64 10.68 -11.01
N SER A 335 13.91 10.82 -12.30
CA SER A 335 15.28 11.08 -12.81
C SER A 335 15.75 12.53 -12.70
N ARG A 336 14.86 13.48 -12.35
CA ARG A 336 15.17 14.92 -12.27
C ARG A 336 14.74 15.54 -10.95
N SER A 337 13.50 15.33 -10.54
CA SER A 337 12.92 15.83 -9.29
C SER A 337 12.98 14.73 -8.23
N GLU A 338 14.19 14.32 -7.86
CA GLU A 338 14.40 13.24 -6.89
C GLU A 338 13.91 13.64 -5.49
N PRO A 339 13.03 12.84 -4.87
CA PRO A 339 12.70 12.96 -3.45
C PRO A 339 13.94 12.97 -2.54
N ALA A 340 13.90 13.79 -1.49
CA ALA A 340 14.91 13.74 -0.44
C ALA A 340 14.70 12.53 0.49
N VAL A 341 15.72 12.19 1.29
CA VAL A 341 15.53 11.29 2.44
C VAL A 341 14.47 11.90 3.37
N PRO A 342 13.46 11.12 3.81
CA PRO A 342 12.38 11.66 4.63
C PRO A 342 12.84 12.31 5.93
N SER A 343 12.22 13.43 6.31
CA SER A 343 12.37 14.01 7.64
C SER A 343 11.61 13.20 8.69
N PRO A 344 12.10 13.09 9.93
CA PRO A 344 11.43 12.32 10.97
C PRO A 344 10.06 12.95 11.32
N PRO A 345 9.14 12.17 11.93
CA PRO A 345 7.89 12.68 12.45
C PRO A 345 8.09 13.90 13.38
N PRO A 346 7.31 14.97 13.22
CA PRO A 346 7.39 16.13 14.12
C PRO A 346 6.81 15.80 15.50
N LEU A 347 7.13 16.65 16.49
CA LEU A 347 6.38 16.68 17.75
C LEU A 347 4.96 17.20 17.49
N ILE A 348 3.98 16.66 18.21
CA ILE A 348 2.58 17.10 18.08
C ILE A 348 2.49 18.59 18.40
N GLY A 349 1.93 19.37 17.46
CA GLY A 349 1.73 20.81 17.62
C GLY A 349 3.00 21.67 17.50
N ALA A 350 4.12 21.10 17.03
CA ALA A 350 5.38 21.82 16.86
C ALA A 350 5.28 23.06 15.99
N ASP A 351 4.29 23.13 15.09
CA ASP A 351 4.15 24.17 14.08
C ASP A 351 2.95 25.11 14.31
N ASN A 352 2.25 25.04 15.46
CA ASN A 352 1.02 25.79 15.74
C ASN A 352 1.09 27.29 15.38
N ASP A 353 2.20 27.95 15.69
CA ASP A 353 2.37 29.40 15.52
C ASP A 353 2.96 29.81 14.15
N ALA A 354 3.41 28.83 13.35
CA ALA A 354 4.19 29.04 12.13
C ALA A 354 3.40 28.76 10.86
N VAL A 355 2.63 27.67 10.78
CA VAL A 355 2.01 27.21 9.51
C VAL A 355 1.20 28.30 8.82
N LEU A 356 0.29 28.96 9.54
CA LEU A 356 -0.58 29.98 8.92
C LEU A 356 0.19 31.20 8.41
N LYS A 357 1.32 31.54 9.05
CA LYS A 357 2.20 32.64 8.63
C LYS A 357 2.99 32.23 7.39
N ASP A 358 3.47 31.00 7.32
CA ASP A 358 4.24 30.49 6.17
C ASP A 358 3.36 30.29 4.94
N TRP A 359 2.07 29.99 5.13
CA TRP A 359 1.11 29.88 4.05
C TRP A 359 0.50 31.23 3.63
N ALA A 360 0.75 32.32 4.37
CA ALA A 360 0.20 33.66 4.15
C ALA A 360 0.62 34.31 2.84
#